data_AF-F3QSL5-F1
#
_entry.id   AF-F3QSL5-F1
#
_cell.length_a   1.000
_cell.length_b   1.000
_cell.length_c   1.000
_cell.angle_alpha   90.00
_cell.angle_beta   90.00
_cell.angle_gamma   90.00
#
_symmetry.space_group_name_H-M   'P 1'
#
loop_
_entity.id
_entity.type
_entity.pdbx_description
1 polymer ?
#
loop_
_entity_poly.entity_id
_entity_poly.type
_entity_poly.pdbx_seq_one_letter_code
_entity_poly.pdbx_strand_id
1 'polypeptide(L)'
;MLDIKELRIGNYLNLNSQLFKVKKLSLNGNFYSYEIDKNLVCGCYCNPLPCYREVECVSTKDLSPIPLTSELLEKCGFVYENVFDSYWSPDLRYLKETKEGFYLYDNENCCCRISKSIHFLHQLQNMYYCLTNQELNVKL
;
A
#
# COMPACT_ATOMS: atom_id res chain seq x y z
N MET A 1 6.46 2.11 9.75
CA MET A 1 6.59 0.64 9.95
C MET A 1 5.38 -0.01 9.30
N LEU A 2 5.55 -1.11 8.58
CA LEU A 2 4.42 -1.82 7.96
C LEU A 2 3.53 -2.44 9.05
N ASP A 3 2.26 -2.06 9.08
CA ASP A 3 1.24 -2.79 9.84
C ASP A 3 0.58 -3.79 8.90
N ILE A 4 0.77 -5.08 9.19
CA ILE A 4 0.27 -6.16 8.34
C ILE A 4 -1.26 -6.17 8.27
N LYS A 5 -1.95 -5.60 9.28
CA LYS A 5 -3.41 -5.50 9.32
C LYS A 5 -3.95 -4.49 8.31
N GLU A 6 -3.11 -3.60 7.79
CA GLU A 6 -3.48 -2.67 6.73
C GLU A 6 -3.44 -3.34 5.34
N LEU A 7 -2.93 -4.57 5.20
CA LEU A 7 -2.78 -5.18 3.88
C LEU A 7 -4.10 -5.71 3.32
N ARG A 8 -4.33 -5.44 2.03
CA ARG A 8 -5.44 -5.94 1.23
C ARG A 8 -4.91 -6.67 0.00
N ILE A 9 -5.72 -7.59 -0.55
CA ILE A 9 -5.53 -8.11 -1.91
C ILE A 9 -5.37 -6.92 -2.86
N GLY A 10 -4.38 -6.98 -3.75
CA GLY A 10 -4.05 -5.92 -4.69
C GLY A 10 -2.93 -4.97 -4.26
N ASN A 11 -2.56 -4.94 -2.97
CA ASN A 11 -1.47 -4.08 -2.50
C ASN A 11 -0.11 -4.49 -3.06
N TYR A 12 0.71 -3.51 -3.41
CA TYR A 12 2.10 -3.69 -3.83
C TYR A 12 3.05 -3.40 -2.68
N LEU A 13 3.99 -4.30 -2.40
CA LEU A 13 5.10 -4.03 -1.49
C LEU A 13 6.43 -4.61 -2.03
N ASN A 14 7.51 -4.47 -1.28
CA ASN A 14 8.85 -4.98 -1.62
C ASN A 14 9.25 -6.15 -0.73
N LEU A 15 9.68 -7.26 -1.33
CA LEU A 15 10.19 -8.45 -0.65
C LEU A 15 11.64 -8.65 -1.10
N ASN A 16 12.60 -8.53 -0.18
CA ASN A 16 14.03 -8.62 -0.53
C ASN A 16 14.41 -7.76 -1.75
N SER A 17 13.89 -6.51 -1.79
CA SER A 17 14.07 -5.54 -2.88
C SER A 17 13.41 -5.92 -4.23
N GLN A 18 12.56 -6.94 -4.26
CA GLN A 18 11.74 -7.28 -5.42
C GLN A 18 10.29 -6.85 -5.21
N LEU A 19 9.69 -6.29 -6.26
CA LEU A 19 8.29 -5.86 -6.24
C LEU A 19 7.37 -7.08 -6.17
N PHE A 20 6.36 -7.03 -5.30
CA PHE A 20 5.33 -8.05 -5.21
C PHE A 20 3.94 -7.47 -5.05
N LYS A 21 2.92 -8.25 -5.43
CA LYS A 21 1.50 -7.92 -5.28
C LYS A 21 0.78 -8.98 -4.42
N VAL A 22 0.00 -8.54 -3.45
CA VAL A 22 -0.81 -9.45 -2.61
C VAL A 22 -1.92 -10.07 -3.45
N LYS A 23 -1.94 -11.40 -3.61
CA LYS A 23 -2.96 -12.12 -4.39
C LYS A 23 -4.04 -12.77 -3.53
N LYS A 24 -3.68 -13.21 -2.33
CA LYS A 24 -4.58 -13.91 -1.43
C LYS A 24 -4.27 -13.53 0.01
N LEU A 25 -5.31 -13.55 0.83
CA LEU A 25 -5.24 -13.43 2.28
C LEU A 25 -5.85 -14.71 2.87
N SER A 26 -5.10 -15.42 3.70
CA SER A 26 -5.68 -16.50 4.52
C SER A 26 -5.49 -16.18 5.99
N LEU A 27 -6.57 -16.32 6.74
CA LEU A 27 -6.63 -16.14 8.18
C LEU A 27 -6.83 -17.53 8.81
N ASN A 28 -5.80 -18.07 9.44
CA ASN A 28 -5.88 -19.32 10.20
C ASN A 28 -5.68 -19.00 11.68
N GLY A 29 -6.78 -18.72 12.39
CA GLY A 29 -6.73 -18.28 13.79
C GLY A 29 -6.03 -16.93 13.93
N ASN A 30 -4.88 -16.88 14.61
CA ASN A 30 -4.08 -15.67 14.79
C ASN A 30 -3.05 -15.41 13.66
N PHE A 31 -3.01 -16.26 12.63
CA PHE A 31 -2.00 -16.20 11.58
C PHE A 31 -2.58 -15.62 10.28
N TYR A 32 -1.90 -14.62 9.74
CA TYR A 32 -2.14 -14.07 8.41
C TYR A 32 -1.15 -14.72 7.43
N SER A 33 -1.61 -15.32 6.34
CA SER A 33 -0.75 -15.70 5.22
C SER A 33 -1.17 -15.01 3.92
N TYR A 34 -0.16 -14.67 3.13
CA TYR A 34 -0.27 -13.94 1.88
C TYR A 34 0.27 -14.82 0.77
N GLU A 35 -0.53 -15.10 -0.26
CA GLU A 35 -0.01 -15.76 -1.45
C GLU A 35 0.64 -14.70 -2.35
N ILE A 36 1.92 -14.93 -2.67
CA ILE A 36 2.79 -14.08 -3.48
C ILE A 36 3.21 -14.87 -4.71
N ASP A 37 2.56 -14.66 -5.85
CA ASP A 37 2.84 -15.39 -7.08
C ASP A 37 2.90 -16.92 -6.90
N LYS A 38 4.10 -17.53 -6.79
CA LYS A 38 4.32 -18.97 -6.50
C LYS A 38 4.76 -19.25 -5.05
N ASN A 39 5.03 -18.22 -4.26
CA ASN A 39 5.55 -18.28 -2.90
C ASN A 39 4.47 -17.90 -1.87
N LEU A 40 4.49 -18.48 -0.67
CA LEU A 40 3.52 -18.21 0.40
C LEU A 40 4.24 -17.49 1.53
N VAL A 41 3.85 -16.24 1.79
CA VAL A 41 4.40 -15.46 2.89
C VAL A 41 3.51 -15.65 4.09
N CYS A 42 3.99 -16.43 5.04
CA CYS A 42 3.27 -16.71 6.27
C CYS A 42 3.75 -15.77 7.37
N GLY A 43 2.82 -15.02 7.97
CA GLY A 43 3.05 -14.24 9.19
C GLY A 43 3.22 -15.10 10.44
N CYS A 44 3.74 -16.32 10.29
CA CYS A 44 3.97 -17.21 11.40
C CYS A 44 5.33 -16.92 12.04
N TYR A 45 5.33 -16.74 13.37
CA TYR A 45 6.53 -16.71 14.23
C TYR A 45 7.20 -18.10 14.32
N CYS A 46 7.04 -18.97 13.32
CA CYS A 46 7.69 -20.25 13.30
C CYS A 46 9.17 -20.04 12.98
N ASN A 47 9.97 -19.97 14.04
CA ASN A 47 11.31 -20.54 14.03
C ASN A 47 11.31 -21.88 13.28
N PRO A 48 12.40 -22.22 12.57
CA PRO A 48 12.40 -22.82 11.24
C PRO A 48 11.73 -24.19 11.23
N LEU A 49 10.42 -24.20 11.04
CA LEU A 49 9.69 -25.39 10.64
C LEU A 49 8.94 -25.03 9.36
N PRO A 50 9.17 -25.77 8.27
CA PRO A 50 8.58 -25.48 6.97
C PRO A 50 7.07 -25.61 7.10
N CYS A 51 6.38 -24.48 7.00
CA CYS A 51 4.95 -24.39 7.29
C CYS A 51 4.13 -25.27 6.33
N TYR A 52 4.64 -25.54 5.12
CA TYR A 52 4.18 -26.57 4.19
C TYR A 52 5.38 -27.03 3.35
N ARG A 53 5.50 -28.33 3.06
CA ARG A 53 6.67 -28.94 2.39
C ARG A 53 6.94 -28.48 0.95
N GLU A 54 6.09 -27.64 0.38
CA GLU A 54 6.17 -27.20 -1.02
C GLU A 54 6.22 -25.68 -1.18
N VAL A 55 6.28 -24.91 -0.08
CA VAL A 55 6.27 -23.45 -0.19
C VAL A 55 7.26 -22.78 0.77
N GLU A 56 8.13 -21.93 0.22
CA GLU A 56 9.05 -21.10 0.99
C GLU A 56 8.27 -20.10 1.84
N CYS A 57 8.32 -20.26 3.16
CA CYS A 57 7.73 -19.32 4.10
C CYS A 57 8.66 -18.11 4.26
N VAL A 58 8.19 -16.92 3.89
CA VAL A 58 8.96 -15.68 4.06
C VAL A 58 8.53 -14.96 5.34
N SER A 59 9.51 -14.43 6.07
CA SER A 59 9.26 -13.67 7.29
C SER A 59 8.65 -12.30 6.96
N THR A 60 7.76 -11.82 7.81
CA THR A 60 7.21 -10.46 7.69
C THR A 60 8.26 -9.37 7.84
N LYS A 61 9.45 -9.71 8.37
CA LYS A 61 10.61 -8.80 8.47
C LYS A 61 11.22 -8.48 7.11
N ASP A 62 11.04 -9.38 6.14
CA ASP A 62 11.60 -9.23 4.80
C ASP A 62 10.64 -8.46 3.87
N LEU A 63 9.42 -8.19 4.35
CA LEU A 63 8.45 -7.31 3.70
C LEU A 63 8.71 -5.86 4.08
N SER A 64 8.90 -5.02 3.07
CA SER A 64 9.08 -3.60 3.22
C SER A 64 8.01 -2.84 2.44
N PRO A 65 7.36 -1.83 3.03
CA PRO A 65 6.37 -1.03 2.32
C PRO A 65 7.07 -0.13 1.30
N ILE A 66 6.40 0.16 0.18
CA ILE A 66 6.91 1.10 -0.83
C ILE A 66 6.60 2.52 -0.36
N PRO A 67 7.61 3.37 -0.10
CA PRO A 67 7.39 4.77 0.26
C PRO A 67 6.61 5.50 -0.83
N LEU A 68 5.62 6.27 -0.43
CA LEU A 68 4.90 7.12 -1.35
C LEU A 68 5.76 8.35 -1.66
N THR A 69 5.97 8.62 -2.94
CA THR A 69 6.72 9.77 -3.43
C THR A 69 5.91 10.52 -4.47
N SER A 70 6.26 11.79 -4.69
CA SER A 70 5.74 12.62 -5.77
C SER A 70 5.80 11.94 -7.15
N GLU A 71 6.94 11.35 -7.51
CA GLU A 71 7.11 10.61 -8.77
C GLU A 71 6.14 9.42 -8.88
N LEU A 72 5.90 8.73 -7.76
CA LEU A 72 4.99 7.58 -7.72
C LEU A 72 3.54 8.03 -7.88
N LEU A 73 3.15 9.18 -7.33
CA LEU A 73 1.82 9.75 -7.54
C LEU A 73 1.58 10.08 -9.02
N GLU A 74 2.54 10.70 -9.69
CA GLU A 74 2.47 10.98 -11.14
C GLU A 74 2.33 9.68 -11.96
N LYS A 75 3.09 8.63 -11.61
CA LYS A 75 2.97 7.29 -12.22
C LYS A 75 1.59 6.65 -11.99
N CYS A 76 0.90 7.02 -10.92
CA CYS A 76 -0.47 6.59 -10.62
C CYS A 76 -1.55 7.45 -11.30
N GLY A 77 -1.16 8.44 -12.12
CA GLY A 77 -2.08 9.30 -12.86
C GLY A 77 -2.54 10.54 -12.09
N PHE A 78 -1.90 10.88 -10.97
CA PHE A 78 -2.14 12.17 -10.33
C PHE A 78 -1.42 13.28 -11.08
N VAL A 79 -2.03 14.45 -11.11
CA VAL A 79 -1.49 15.65 -11.77
C VAL A 79 -1.12 16.65 -10.70
N TYR A 80 0.12 17.14 -10.70
CA TYR A 80 0.54 18.19 -9.79
C TYR A 80 -0.03 19.55 -10.23
N GLU A 81 -0.70 20.23 -9.29
CA GLU A 81 -1.26 21.56 -9.46
C GLU A 81 -0.46 22.60 -8.66
N ASN A 82 0.27 23.44 -9.40
CA ASN A 82 1.13 24.49 -8.82
C ASN A 82 0.37 25.51 -7.96
N VAL A 83 -0.90 25.79 -8.28
CA VAL A 83 -1.69 26.83 -7.61
C VAL A 83 -1.98 26.46 -6.15
N PHE A 84 -2.25 25.19 -5.90
CA PHE A 84 -2.63 24.68 -4.57
C PHE A 84 -1.48 23.92 -3.89
N ASP A 85 -0.38 23.70 -4.61
CA ASP A 85 0.76 22.90 -4.18
C ASP A 85 0.29 21.51 -3.74
N SER A 86 -0.38 20.81 -4.66
CA SER A 86 -1.03 19.53 -4.39
C SER A 86 -1.18 18.67 -5.64
N TYR A 87 -1.42 17.37 -5.45
CA TYR A 87 -1.68 16.39 -6.49
C TYR A 87 -3.18 16.15 -6.62
N TRP A 88 -3.73 16.36 -7.81
CA TRP A 88 -5.13 16.13 -8.09
C TRP A 88 -5.35 14.82 -8.85
N SER A 89 -6.45 14.13 -8.52
CA SER A 89 -7.01 13.02 -9.28
C SER A 89 -8.53 13.15 -9.32
N PRO A 90 -9.18 12.84 -10.46
CA PRO A 90 -10.64 12.86 -10.55
C PRO A 90 -11.32 11.94 -9.52
N ASP A 91 -10.64 10.86 -9.13
CA ASP A 91 -11.18 9.81 -8.26
C ASP A 91 -10.97 10.10 -6.76
N LEU A 92 -9.86 10.78 -6.42
CA LEU A 92 -9.44 11.00 -5.03
C LEU A 92 -9.43 12.47 -4.59
N ARG A 93 -9.66 13.44 -5.49
CA ARG A 93 -9.49 14.88 -5.23
C ARG A 93 -8.03 15.24 -4.99
N TYR A 94 -7.72 15.94 -3.91
CA TYR A 94 -6.42 16.57 -3.66
C TYR A 94 -5.60 15.83 -2.61
N LEU A 95 -4.37 15.46 -2.97
CA LEU A 95 -3.34 14.95 -2.08
C LEU A 95 -2.25 16.02 -1.91
N LYS A 96 -2.03 16.47 -0.69
CA LYS A 96 -0.98 17.45 -0.40
C LYS A 96 0.11 16.85 0.48
N GLU A 97 1.36 17.08 0.09
CA GLU A 97 2.52 16.70 0.89
C GLU A 97 2.73 17.69 2.03
N THR A 98 3.08 17.16 3.19
CA THR A 98 3.44 17.94 4.38
C THR A 98 4.66 17.31 5.03
N LYS A 99 5.21 17.95 6.07
CA LYS A 99 6.31 17.37 6.87
C LYS A 99 5.97 16.00 7.48
N GLU A 100 4.68 15.70 7.64
CA GLU A 100 4.19 14.45 8.22
C GLU A 100 3.73 13.44 7.15
N GLY A 101 4.00 13.68 5.86
CA GLY A 101 3.55 12.83 4.75
C GLY A 101 2.37 13.42 3.99
N PHE A 102 1.70 12.59 3.19
CA PHE A 102 0.61 13.00 2.31
C PHE A 102 -0.74 12.95 3.02
N TYR A 103 -1.62 13.88 2.67
CA TYR A 103 -2.96 13.95 3.22
C TYR A 103 -3.99 14.25 2.14
N LEU A 104 -5.17 13.64 2.27
CA LEU A 104 -6.32 13.87 1.41
C LEU A 104 -7.12 15.08 1.90
N TYR A 105 -7.53 15.93 0.96
CA TYR A 105 -8.36 17.11 1.18
C TYR A 105 -9.61 17.06 0.31
N ASP A 106 -10.74 17.53 0.86
CA ASP A 106 -12.03 17.52 0.18
C ASP A 106 -12.21 18.68 -0.83
N ASN A 107 -11.34 19.69 -0.77
CA ASN A 107 -11.41 20.90 -1.57
C ASN A 107 -10.03 21.42 -2.00
N GLU A 108 -10.03 22.25 -3.04
CA GLU A 108 -8.82 22.79 -3.67
C GLU A 108 -8.02 23.69 -2.70
N ASN A 109 -8.71 24.39 -1.80
CA ASN A 109 -8.09 25.24 -0.79
C ASN A 109 -7.36 24.44 0.31
N CYS A 110 -7.46 23.11 0.30
CA CYS A 110 -6.83 22.21 1.27
C CYS A 110 -7.09 22.62 2.74
N CYS A 111 -8.26 23.19 3.04
CA CYS A 111 -8.56 23.68 4.39
C CYS A 111 -9.10 22.60 5.32
N CYS A 112 -9.60 21.49 4.77
CA CYS A 112 -10.21 20.40 5.52
C CYS A 112 -9.54 19.07 5.18
N ARG A 113 -8.70 18.59 6.10
CA ARG A 113 -8.04 17.29 6.01
C ARG A 113 -9.02 16.17 6.36
N ILE A 114 -9.19 15.21 5.45
CA ILE A 114 -10.16 14.11 5.61
C ILE A 114 -9.52 12.73 5.78
N SER A 115 -8.19 12.62 5.71
CA SER A 115 -7.45 11.37 5.92
C SER A 115 -6.46 11.45 7.08
N LYS A 116 -6.00 10.26 7.51
CA LYS A 116 -4.73 10.11 8.23
C LYS A 116 -3.55 10.34 7.27
N SER A 117 -2.34 10.43 7.82
CA SER A 117 -1.13 10.56 7.01
C SER A 117 -0.91 9.31 6.17
N ILE A 118 -0.54 9.53 4.91
CA ILE A 118 -0.28 8.50 3.92
C ILE A 118 1.22 8.56 3.63
N HIS A 119 1.92 7.51 4.01
CA HIS A 119 3.38 7.40 3.86
C HIS A 119 3.80 6.35 2.85
N PHE A 120 2.92 5.38 2.58
CA PHE A 120 3.24 4.19 1.79
C PHE A 120 2.18 3.94 0.72
N LEU A 121 2.61 3.33 -0.39
CA LEU A 121 1.75 3.03 -1.53
C LEU A 121 0.52 2.19 -1.14
N HIS A 122 0.68 1.18 -0.29
CA HIS A 122 -0.44 0.30 0.11
C HIS A 122 -1.58 1.08 0.79
N GLN A 123 -1.25 2.13 1.55
CA GLN A 123 -2.24 3.00 2.20
C GLN A 123 -3.03 3.80 1.17
N LEU A 124 -2.35 4.34 0.15
CA LEU A 124 -2.99 5.03 -0.97
C LEU A 124 -3.88 4.07 -1.78
N GLN A 125 -3.40 2.86 -2.07
CA GLN A 125 -4.17 1.85 -2.79
C GLN A 125 -5.46 1.45 -2.05
N ASN A 126 -5.37 1.30 -0.73
CA ASN A 126 -6.53 0.98 0.09
C ASN A 126 -7.52 2.13 0.13
N MET A 127 -7.03 3.36 0.28
CA MET A 127 -7.89 4.55 0.26
C MET A 127 -8.59 4.70 -1.10
N TYR A 128 -7.86 4.54 -2.21
CA TYR A 128 -8.43 4.55 -3.56
C TYR A 128 -9.52 3.49 -3.69
N TYR A 129 -9.23 2.24 -3.36
CA TYR A 129 -10.20 1.15 -3.43
C TYR A 129 -11.45 1.40 -2.58
N CYS A 130 -11.29 1.91 -1.34
CA CYS A 130 -12.44 2.24 -0.49
C CYS A 130 -13.35 3.31 -1.08
N LEU A 131 -12.80 4.25 -1.86
CA LEU A 131 -13.55 5.36 -2.44
C LEU A 131 -14.11 5.05 -3.84
N THR A 132 -13.44 4.20 -4.61
CA THR A 132 -13.78 3.94 -6.02
C THR A 132 -14.30 2.52 -6.27
N ASN A 133 -14.10 1.59 -5.34
CA ASN A 133 -14.23 0.14 -5.53
C ASN A 133 -13.38 -0.41 -6.70
N GLN A 134 -12.30 0.29 -7.07
CA GLN A 134 -11.38 -0.10 -8.13
C GLN A 134 -9.94 -0.18 -7.61
N GLU A 135 -9.10 -0.96 -8.28
CA GLU A 135 -7.67 -1.01 -7.97
C GLU A 135 -6.95 0.20 -8.57
N LEU A 136 -6.11 0.86 -7.77
CA LEU A 136 -5.25 1.93 -8.28
C LEU A 136 -4.30 1.37 -9.35
N ASN A 137 -4.29 1.99 -10.52
CA ASN A 137 -3.36 1.62 -11.59
C ASN A 137 -1.96 2.19 -11.30
N VAL A 138 -1.10 1.37 -10.71
CA VAL A 138 0.27 1.76 -10.37
C VAL A 138 1.22 1.33 -11.48
N LYS A 139 1.92 2.28 -12.11
CA LYS A 139 2.98 2.00 -13.09
C LYS A 139 4.34 1.98 -12.39
N LEU A 140 4.75 0.81 -11.90
CA LEU A 140 6.04 0.56 -11.23
C LEU A 140 7.08 0.02 -12.20
#